data_AF-A0A7W1HFG5-F1
#
_entry.id   AF-A0A7W1HFG5-F1
#
_cell.length_a   1.000
_cell.length_b   1.000
_cell.length_c   1.000
_cell.angle_alpha   90.00
_cell.angle_beta   90.00
_cell.angle_gamma   90.00
#
_symmetry.space_group_name_H-M   'P 1'
#
loop_
_entity.id
_entity.type
_entity.pdbx_description
1 polymer ?
#
loop_
_entity_poly.entity_id
_entity_poly.type
_entity_poly.pdbx_seq_one_letter_code
_entity_poly.pdbx_strand_id
1 'polypeptide(L)'
;MVATEKTNDEKLKVLLEWKNAYTEALINALKPSGSVLQVGFSSGTAATAIQKHQPKNYTIIVSTPEMLQDAKKWAENHPKTKIIQGDAKTELKNAGSFDVVFYNDYTLEQESKIINYLFPDVNQEAANKAKDLLDMLEEQIPLITMHFTSENIADFHERIGQFNVKELPRFFTKLKENGNITDEQFDEASKKYKFSEIEKQAKSSQSNTSETKDYMLTFLEEALKNNMNSGARFSAFLNNQITKYEDSQFHDQIITNPHISYKEILVPIKTSDKTREGLVMIVEKSS
;
A
#
# COMPACT_ATOMS: atom_id res chain seq x y z
N MET A 1 14.67 -7.80 -30.57
CA MET A 1 13.25 -7.36 -30.56
C MET A 1 13.14 -6.29 -29.50
N VAL A 2 12.85 -5.05 -29.88
CA VAL A 2 12.61 -3.96 -28.93
C VAL A 2 11.26 -4.23 -28.28
N ALA A 3 11.22 -4.47 -26.97
CA ALA A 3 9.97 -4.54 -26.25
C ALA A 3 9.31 -3.15 -26.35
N THR A 4 8.21 -3.06 -27.08
CA THR A 4 7.46 -1.81 -27.21
C THR A 4 6.96 -1.41 -25.82
N GLU A 5 7.32 -0.21 -25.39
CA GLU A 5 6.92 0.32 -24.10
C GLU A 5 5.40 0.46 -24.05
N LYS A 6 4.77 -0.05 -22.98
CA LYS A 6 3.31 0.04 -22.83
C LYS A 6 2.87 1.47 -22.58
N THR A 7 1.80 1.87 -23.25
CA THR A 7 1.09 3.13 -22.98
C THR A 7 0.51 3.16 -21.56
N ASN A 8 0.19 4.35 -21.05
CA ASN A 8 -0.42 4.50 -19.72
C ASN A 8 -1.78 3.80 -19.62
N ASP A 9 -2.57 3.81 -20.69
CA ASP A 9 -3.87 3.13 -20.74
C ASP A 9 -3.74 1.61 -20.65
N GLU A 10 -2.73 1.05 -21.32
CA GLU A 10 -2.41 -0.39 -21.24
C GLU A 10 -1.90 -0.79 -19.85
N LYS A 11 -1.10 0.07 -19.20
CA LYS A 11 -0.65 -0.13 -17.81
C LYS A 11 -1.83 -0.09 -16.85
N LEU A 12 -2.74 0.87 -16.99
CA LEU A 12 -3.95 0.97 -16.17
C LEU A 12 -4.86 -0.27 -16.36
N LYS A 13 -5.03 -0.73 -17.60
CA LYS A 13 -5.78 -1.95 -17.89
C LYS A 13 -5.20 -3.17 -17.17
N VAL A 14 -3.87 -3.37 -17.28
CA VAL A 14 -3.18 -4.49 -16.61
C VAL A 14 -3.29 -4.38 -15.09
N LEU A 15 -3.20 -3.17 -14.51
CA LEU A 15 -3.39 -2.94 -13.08
C LEU A 15 -4.79 -3.37 -12.63
N LEU A 16 -5.84 -2.96 -13.35
CA LEU A 16 -7.22 -3.32 -13.04
C LEU A 16 -7.48 -4.82 -13.19
N GLU A 17 -6.97 -5.44 -14.26
CA GLU A 17 -7.04 -6.89 -14.47
C GLU A 17 -6.36 -7.64 -13.32
N TRP A 18 -5.16 -7.22 -12.93
CA TRP A 18 -4.42 -7.85 -11.84
C TRP A 18 -5.17 -7.72 -10.51
N LYS A 19 -5.64 -6.52 -10.15
CA LYS A 19 -6.40 -6.28 -8.91
C LYS A 19 -7.65 -7.15 -8.86
N ASN A 20 -8.38 -7.27 -9.97
CA ASN A 20 -9.59 -8.08 -10.04
C ASN A 20 -9.27 -9.57 -9.90
N ALA A 21 -8.33 -10.09 -10.68
CA ALA A 21 -7.96 -11.50 -10.64
C ALA A 21 -7.38 -11.91 -9.28
N TYR A 22 -6.57 -11.04 -8.67
CA TYR A 22 -6.02 -11.27 -7.35
C TYR A 22 -7.10 -11.21 -6.25
N THR A 23 -8.04 -10.27 -6.32
CA THR A 23 -9.20 -10.23 -5.43
C THR A 23 -10.01 -11.52 -5.52
N GLU A 24 -10.30 -12.01 -6.73
CA GLU A 24 -11.02 -13.26 -6.91
C GLU A 24 -10.24 -14.45 -6.33
N ALA A 25 -8.92 -14.49 -6.51
CA ALA A 25 -8.08 -15.55 -5.94
C ALA A 25 -8.09 -15.54 -4.40
N LEU A 26 -8.01 -14.36 -3.78
CA LEU A 26 -8.14 -14.19 -2.32
C LEU A 26 -9.49 -14.71 -1.83
N ILE A 27 -10.59 -14.32 -2.46
CA ILE A 27 -11.94 -14.75 -2.09
C ILE A 27 -12.12 -16.26 -2.28
N ASN A 28 -11.66 -16.81 -3.41
CA ASN A 28 -11.75 -18.24 -3.68
C ASN A 28 -10.98 -19.08 -2.65
N ALA A 29 -9.80 -18.62 -2.22
CA ALA A 29 -9.02 -19.27 -1.18
C ALA A 29 -9.67 -19.13 0.21
N LEU A 30 -10.26 -17.97 0.51
CA LEU A 30 -11.00 -17.71 1.74
C LEU A 30 -12.28 -18.55 1.83
N LYS A 31 -12.88 -18.96 0.71
CA LYS A 31 -14.13 -19.75 0.64
C LYS A 31 -15.24 -19.21 1.57
N PRO A 32 -15.76 -18.00 1.35
CA PRO A 32 -16.78 -17.40 2.19
C PRO A 32 -17.98 -18.32 2.44
N SER A 33 -18.46 -18.37 3.67
CA SER A 33 -19.64 -19.13 4.08
C SER A 33 -20.20 -18.56 5.38
N GLY A 34 -21.46 -18.84 5.70
CA GLY A 34 -22.05 -18.38 6.96
C GLY A 34 -22.24 -16.87 7.01
N SER A 35 -21.96 -16.24 8.15
CA SER A 35 -21.97 -14.79 8.31
C SER A 35 -20.62 -14.20 7.88
N VAL A 36 -20.63 -13.33 6.87
CA VAL A 36 -19.42 -12.76 6.27
C VAL A 36 -19.34 -11.26 6.55
N LEU A 37 -18.16 -10.78 6.95
CA LEU A 37 -17.81 -9.36 7.02
C LEU A 37 -16.82 -9.01 5.91
N GLN A 38 -17.09 -7.95 5.16
CA GLN A 38 -16.12 -7.27 4.32
C GLN A 38 -15.85 -5.86 4.87
N VAL A 39 -14.59 -5.46 4.91
CA VAL A 39 -14.19 -4.08 5.18
C VAL A 39 -13.70 -3.45 3.88
N GLY A 40 -14.26 -2.28 3.55
CA GLY A 40 -13.95 -1.55 2.32
C GLY A 40 -14.70 -2.10 1.10
N PHE A 41 -15.36 -1.25 0.32
CA PHE A 41 -16.11 -1.66 -0.87
C PHE A 41 -15.27 -1.58 -2.16
N SER A 42 -14.43 -0.54 -2.28
CA SER A 42 -13.65 -0.24 -3.49
C SER A 42 -14.56 -0.23 -4.73
N SER A 43 -14.23 -1.00 -5.78
CA SER A 43 -15.03 -1.14 -7.00
C SER A 43 -16.15 -2.20 -6.93
N GLY A 44 -16.39 -2.81 -5.77
CA GLY A 44 -17.38 -3.89 -5.63
C GLY A 44 -16.94 -5.26 -6.15
N THR A 45 -15.70 -5.41 -6.65
CA THR A 45 -15.17 -6.69 -7.15
C THR A 45 -15.17 -7.76 -6.06
N ALA A 46 -14.65 -7.44 -4.87
CA ALA A 46 -14.64 -8.37 -3.73
C ALA A 46 -16.06 -8.76 -3.31
N ALA A 47 -16.97 -7.77 -3.24
CA ALA A 47 -18.34 -8.01 -2.82
C ALA A 47 -19.08 -8.93 -3.79
N THR A 48 -18.88 -8.72 -5.09
CA THR A 48 -19.43 -9.58 -6.15
C THR A 48 -18.84 -10.99 -6.09
N ALA A 49 -17.53 -11.12 -5.85
CA ALA A 49 -16.87 -12.42 -5.70
C ALA A 49 -17.38 -13.18 -4.46
N ILE A 50 -17.53 -12.51 -3.31
CA ILE A 50 -18.08 -13.10 -2.08
C ILE A 50 -19.51 -13.60 -2.32
N GLN A 51 -20.34 -12.84 -3.03
CA GLN A 51 -21.71 -13.24 -3.30
C GLN A 51 -21.84 -14.50 -4.16
N LYS A 52 -20.85 -14.82 -5.01
CA LYS A 52 -20.82 -16.08 -5.76
C LYS A 52 -20.81 -17.30 -4.82
N HIS A 53 -20.32 -17.15 -3.59
CA HIS A 53 -20.32 -18.20 -2.56
C HIS A 53 -21.62 -18.27 -1.72
N GLN A 54 -22.59 -17.39 -1.99
CA GLN A 54 -23.91 -17.40 -1.35
C GLN A 54 -23.86 -17.41 0.19
N PRO A 55 -23.25 -16.39 0.83
CA PRO A 55 -23.21 -16.30 2.28
C PRO A 55 -24.62 -16.29 2.89
N LYS A 56 -24.72 -16.73 4.15
CA LYS A 56 -25.98 -16.71 4.91
C LYS A 56 -26.40 -15.27 5.18
N ASN A 57 -25.46 -14.46 5.67
CA ASN A 57 -25.60 -13.03 5.86
C ASN A 57 -24.30 -12.35 5.41
N TYR A 58 -24.40 -11.15 4.86
CA TYR A 58 -23.23 -10.42 4.39
C TYR A 58 -23.25 -8.98 4.89
N THR A 59 -22.18 -8.53 5.54
CA THR A 59 -22.02 -7.17 6.05
C THR A 59 -20.83 -6.51 5.36
N ILE A 60 -21.00 -5.28 4.89
CA ILE A 60 -19.91 -4.47 4.35
C ILE A 60 -19.79 -3.19 5.17
N ILE A 61 -18.62 -2.92 5.74
CA ILE A 61 -18.31 -1.63 6.39
C ILE A 61 -17.60 -0.74 5.35
N VAL A 62 -18.12 0.48 5.16
CA VAL A 62 -17.61 1.46 4.19
C VAL A 62 -17.36 2.79 4.89
N SER A 63 -16.10 3.24 4.88
CA SER A 63 -15.65 4.46 5.54
C SER A 63 -15.76 5.70 4.65
N THR A 64 -15.62 5.53 3.33
CA THR A 64 -15.58 6.64 2.36
C THR A 64 -16.98 6.99 1.84
N PRO A 65 -17.43 8.25 1.95
CA PRO A 65 -18.76 8.67 1.48
C PRO A 65 -19.00 8.42 -0.02
N GLU A 66 -17.96 8.54 -0.84
CA GLU A 66 -18.04 8.30 -2.29
C GLU A 66 -18.37 6.84 -2.60
N MET A 67 -17.69 5.88 -1.96
CA MET A 67 -17.95 4.45 -2.17
C MET A 67 -19.26 3.99 -1.54
N LEU A 68 -19.80 4.74 -0.56
CA LEU A 68 -21.03 4.36 0.13
C LEU A 68 -22.24 4.34 -0.80
N GLN A 69 -22.34 5.29 -1.73
CA GLN A 69 -23.46 5.34 -2.68
C GLN A 69 -23.44 4.12 -3.61
N ASP A 70 -22.27 3.80 -4.15
CA ASP A 70 -22.08 2.63 -5.01
C ASP A 70 -22.34 1.32 -4.24
N ALA A 71 -21.88 1.22 -2.99
CA ALA A 71 -22.13 0.07 -2.14
C ALA A 71 -23.62 -0.14 -1.86
N LYS A 72 -24.37 0.95 -1.58
CA LYS A 72 -25.83 0.89 -1.36
C LYS A 72 -26.56 0.45 -2.62
N LYS A 73 -26.24 1.07 -3.77
CA LYS A 73 -26.82 0.71 -5.06
C LYS A 73 -26.54 -0.73 -5.45
N TRP A 74 -25.32 -1.20 -5.19
CA TRP A 74 -24.96 -2.60 -5.38
C TRP A 74 -25.81 -3.52 -4.47
N ALA A 75 -25.96 -3.17 -3.19
CA ALA A 75 -26.69 -3.97 -2.21
C ALA A 75 -28.21 -4.09 -2.48
N GLU A 76 -28.83 -3.17 -3.24
CA GLU A 76 -30.23 -3.27 -3.65
C GLU A 76 -30.56 -4.59 -4.38
N ASN A 77 -29.60 -5.14 -5.12
CA ASN A 77 -29.74 -6.42 -5.83
C ASN A 77 -29.37 -7.64 -4.96
N HIS A 78 -29.04 -7.42 -3.68
CA HIS A 78 -28.46 -8.41 -2.80
C HIS A 78 -29.08 -8.35 -1.39
N PRO A 79 -30.32 -8.85 -1.20
CA PRO A 79 -31.14 -8.59 -0.01
C PRO A 79 -30.58 -9.15 1.31
N LYS A 80 -29.60 -10.05 1.26
CA LYS A 80 -28.87 -10.57 2.44
C LYS A 80 -27.69 -9.68 2.86
N THR A 81 -27.49 -8.56 2.19
CA THR A 81 -26.37 -7.65 2.42
C THR A 81 -26.80 -6.47 3.28
N LYS A 82 -26.03 -6.19 4.33
CA LYS A 82 -26.12 -4.99 5.15
C LYS A 82 -24.91 -4.09 4.87
N ILE A 83 -25.17 -2.83 4.53
CA ILE A 83 -24.12 -1.79 4.44
C ILE A 83 -24.08 -1.01 5.75
N ILE A 84 -22.89 -0.89 6.34
CA ILE A 84 -22.62 -0.05 7.51
C ILE A 84 -21.69 1.08 7.05
N GLN A 85 -22.10 2.32 7.30
CA GLN A 85 -21.26 3.49 7.05
C GLN A 85 -20.45 3.80 8.31
N GLY A 86 -19.12 3.83 8.20
CA GLY A 86 -18.27 4.23 9.31
C GLY A 86 -16.86 3.67 9.23
N ASP A 87 -16.04 4.04 10.21
CA ASP A 87 -14.70 3.51 10.39
C ASP A 87 -14.76 2.05 10.89
N ALA A 88 -13.96 1.18 10.27
CA ALA A 88 -13.99 -0.25 10.58
C ALA A 88 -13.68 -0.56 12.04
N LYS A 89 -12.74 0.15 12.68
CA LYS A 89 -12.38 -0.10 14.09
C LYS A 89 -13.52 0.28 15.04
N THR A 90 -14.27 1.32 14.69
CA THR A 90 -15.41 1.79 15.48
C THR A 90 -16.63 0.90 15.28
N GLU A 91 -16.98 0.61 14.03
CA GLU A 91 -18.19 -0.13 13.67
C GLU A 91 -18.09 -1.62 14.00
N LEU A 92 -16.89 -2.20 14.01
CA LEU A 92 -16.67 -3.61 14.34
C LEU A 92 -17.24 -3.97 15.72
N LYS A 93 -17.20 -3.06 16.70
CA LYS A 93 -17.73 -3.28 18.06
C LYS A 93 -19.22 -3.64 18.08
N ASN A 94 -19.98 -3.17 17.09
CA ASN A 94 -21.42 -3.37 16.99
C ASN A 94 -21.82 -4.21 15.76
N ALA A 95 -20.85 -4.71 14.98
CA ALA A 95 -21.10 -5.40 13.72
C ALA A 95 -21.62 -6.85 13.91
N GLY A 96 -21.39 -7.44 15.08
CA GLY A 96 -21.76 -8.83 15.41
C GLY A 96 -20.60 -9.81 15.20
N SER A 97 -20.92 -11.11 15.12
CA SER A 97 -19.93 -12.18 14.94
C SER A 97 -20.01 -12.83 13.56
N PHE A 98 -18.87 -13.25 13.04
CA PHE A 98 -18.66 -13.64 11.66
C PHE A 98 -17.86 -14.95 11.58
N ASP A 99 -18.22 -15.76 10.60
CA ASP A 99 -17.53 -16.99 10.23
C ASP A 99 -16.40 -16.70 9.24
N VAL A 100 -16.51 -15.59 8.49
CA VAL A 100 -15.50 -15.15 7.52
C VAL A 100 -15.36 -13.64 7.55
N VAL A 101 -14.11 -13.15 7.52
CA VAL A 101 -13.78 -11.73 7.47
C VAL A 101 -12.82 -11.47 6.31
N PHE A 102 -13.15 -10.51 5.45
CA PHE A 102 -12.29 -10.05 4.35
C PHE A 102 -11.96 -8.57 4.52
N TYR A 103 -10.66 -8.25 4.64
CA TYR A 103 -10.20 -6.88 4.83
C TYR A 103 -9.66 -6.29 3.52
N ASN A 104 -10.32 -5.25 3.00
CA ASN A 104 -10.01 -4.61 1.72
C ASN A 104 -10.12 -3.08 1.79
N ASP A 105 -9.41 -2.50 2.75
CA ASP A 105 -9.37 -1.05 2.97
C ASP A 105 -7.93 -0.54 2.80
N TYR A 106 -7.46 -0.54 1.54
CA TYR A 106 -6.09 -0.18 1.21
C TYR A 106 -5.94 1.30 0.81
N THR A 107 -4.79 1.90 1.14
CA THR A 107 -4.49 3.32 0.93
C THR A 107 -3.78 3.60 -0.41
N LEU A 108 -3.67 4.89 -0.79
CA LEU A 108 -2.96 5.32 -2.01
C LEU A 108 -1.47 4.93 -2.01
N GLU A 109 -0.81 4.94 -0.85
CA GLU A 109 0.58 4.48 -0.73
C GLU A 109 0.69 2.99 -1.09
N GLN A 110 -0.32 2.22 -0.71
CA GLN A 110 -0.39 0.79 -0.97
C GLN A 110 -0.65 0.51 -2.45
N GLU A 111 -1.44 1.36 -3.13
CA GLU A 111 -1.63 1.30 -4.58
C GLU A 111 -0.34 1.57 -5.35
N SER A 112 0.51 2.48 -4.86
CA SER A 112 1.81 2.79 -5.47
C SER A 112 2.76 1.58 -5.44
N LYS A 113 2.74 0.79 -4.36
CA LYS A 113 3.56 -0.44 -4.25
C LYS A 113 3.15 -1.50 -5.29
N ILE A 114 1.85 -1.62 -5.58
CA ILE A 114 1.34 -2.53 -6.61
C ILE A 114 1.80 -2.08 -7.99
N ILE A 115 1.72 -0.77 -8.28
CA ILE A 115 2.20 -0.21 -9.56
C ILE A 115 3.68 -0.53 -9.76
N ASN A 116 4.50 -0.34 -8.72
CA ASN A 116 5.94 -0.62 -8.76
C ASN A 116 6.23 -2.11 -9.01
N TYR A 117 5.44 -2.99 -8.39
CA TYR A 117 5.56 -4.43 -8.61
C TYR A 117 5.16 -4.84 -10.05
N LEU A 118 4.09 -4.25 -10.60
CA LEU A 118 3.60 -4.60 -11.93
C LEU A 118 4.47 -4.01 -13.05
N PHE A 119 5.05 -2.84 -12.81
CA PHE A 119 5.80 -2.04 -13.77
C PHE A 119 7.12 -1.53 -13.16
N PRO A 120 8.05 -2.42 -12.77
CA PRO A 120 9.31 -2.01 -12.15
C PRO A 120 10.13 -1.10 -13.06
N ASP A 121 10.05 -1.32 -14.38
CA ASP A 121 10.80 -0.56 -15.39
C ASP A 121 10.43 0.93 -15.43
N VAL A 122 9.18 1.29 -15.11
CA VAL A 122 8.71 2.69 -15.12
C VAL A 122 9.42 3.53 -14.05
N ASN A 123 9.67 2.93 -12.88
CA ASN A 123 10.44 3.59 -11.83
C ASN A 123 11.94 3.36 -11.97
N GLN A 124 12.36 2.21 -12.51
CA GLN A 124 13.78 1.96 -12.73
C GLN A 124 14.34 2.93 -13.77
N GLU A 125 13.62 3.25 -14.85
CA GLU A 125 14.09 4.21 -15.85
C GLU A 125 14.08 5.65 -15.31
N ALA A 126 13.05 6.06 -14.57
CA ALA A 126 13.01 7.38 -13.93
C ALA A 126 14.07 7.52 -12.83
N ALA A 127 14.27 6.50 -12.01
CA ALA A 127 15.30 6.47 -10.96
C ALA A 127 16.71 6.34 -11.54
N ASN A 128 16.91 5.55 -12.61
CA ASN A 128 18.19 5.46 -13.31
C ASN A 128 18.49 6.78 -14.02
N LYS A 129 17.52 7.40 -14.71
CA LYS A 129 17.73 8.74 -15.29
C LYS A 129 18.04 9.78 -14.23
N ALA A 130 17.34 9.77 -13.09
CA ALA A 130 17.63 10.68 -12.00
C ALA A 130 19.01 10.42 -11.38
N LYS A 131 19.39 9.15 -11.23
CA LYS A 131 20.71 8.74 -10.73
C LYS A 131 21.83 9.09 -11.70
N ASP A 132 21.67 8.81 -12.99
CA ASP A 132 22.64 9.16 -14.04
C ASP A 132 22.81 10.68 -14.10
N LEU A 133 21.73 11.45 -13.96
CA LEU A 133 21.78 12.92 -13.92
C LEU A 133 22.47 13.43 -12.65
N LEU A 134 22.26 12.78 -11.52
CA LEU A 134 22.96 13.09 -10.25
C LEU A 134 24.43 12.69 -10.30
N ASP A 135 24.78 11.51 -10.84
CA ASP A 135 26.15 11.04 -10.99
C ASP A 135 26.91 11.94 -11.98
N MET A 136 26.28 12.34 -13.10
CA MET A 136 26.83 13.35 -14.03
C MET A 136 27.02 14.72 -13.35
N LEU A 137 26.07 15.17 -12.53
CA LEU A 137 26.21 16.42 -11.79
C LEU A 137 27.32 16.32 -10.73
N GLU A 138 27.43 15.20 -10.02
CA GLU A 138 28.45 14.96 -9.00
C GLU A 138 29.87 14.86 -9.58
N GLU A 139 30.03 14.27 -10.77
CA GLU A 139 31.31 14.25 -11.49
C GLU A 139 31.72 15.63 -12.02
N GLN A 140 30.75 16.49 -12.35
CA GLN A 140 31.01 17.84 -12.84
C GLN A 140 31.07 18.90 -11.74
N ILE A 141 30.51 18.65 -10.56
CA ILE A 141 30.52 19.59 -9.42
C ILE A 141 31.93 20.10 -9.07
N PRO A 142 33.00 19.28 -9.02
CA PRO A 142 34.37 19.76 -8.79
C PRO A 142 34.94 20.63 -9.91
N LEU A 143 34.34 20.58 -11.11
CA LEU A 143 34.73 21.33 -12.31
C LEU A 143 33.87 22.60 -12.49
N ILE A 144 32.78 22.72 -11.75
CA ILE A 144 31.88 23.87 -11.78
C ILE A 144 32.42 24.93 -10.80
N THR A 145 33.06 25.96 -11.34
CA THR A 145 33.43 27.19 -10.60
C THR A 145 32.26 28.17 -10.45
N MET A 146 31.04 27.76 -10.82
CA MET A 146 29.85 28.60 -10.75
C MET A 146 29.31 28.63 -9.32
N HIS A 147 29.06 29.84 -8.82
CA HIS A 147 28.30 30.07 -7.60
C HIS A 147 26.82 30.20 -7.96
N PHE A 148 25.97 29.38 -7.34
CA PHE A 148 24.53 29.44 -7.57
C PHE A 148 23.92 30.59 -6.77
N THR A 149 23.03 31.36 -7.41
CA THR A 149 22.24 32.37 -6.69
C THR A 149 21.10 31.71 -5.92
N SER A 150 20.50 32.43 -4.97
CA SER A 150 19.31 31.94 -4.26
C SER A 150 18.12 31.69 -5.20
N GLU A 151 18.06 32.37 -6.35
CA GLU A 151 17.09 32.13 -7.40
C GLU A 151 17.33 30.80 -8.12
N ASN A 152 18.60 30.45 -8.42
CA ASN A 152 18.92 29.14 -9.01
C ASN A 152 18.59 27.99 -8.05
N ILE A 153 18.79 28.18 -6.75
CA ILE A 153 18.42 27.23 -5.70
C ILE A 153 16.90 27.03 -5.66
N ALA A 154 16.12 28.11 -5.82
CA ALA A 154 14.67 28.04 -5.86
C ALA A 154 14.15 27.32 -7.11
N ASP A 155 14.66 27.65 -8.30
CA ASP A 155 14.29 27.00 -9.57
C ASP A 155 14.65 25.51 -9.56
N PHE A 156 15.82 25.13 -9.05
CA PHE A 156 16.19 23.73 -8.87
C PHE A 156 15.19 22.97 -7.99
N HIS A 157 14.78 23.56 -6.87
CA HIS A 157 13.81 22.92 -5.97
C HIS A 157 12.45 22.74 -6.66
N GLU A 158 11.96 23.77 -7.36
CA GLU A 158 10.67 23.73 -8.07
C GLU A 158 10.68 22.69 -9.20
N ARG A 159 11.78 22.57 -9.94
CA ARG A 159 11.84 21.66 -11.08
C ARG A 159 12.16 20.21 -10.71
N ILE A 160 13.03 20.02 -9.73
CA ILE A 160 13.64 18.71 -9.45
C ILE A 160 13.50 18.33 -7.97
N GLY A 161 13.74 19.28 -7.07
CA GLY A 161 13.78 19.03 -5.63
C GLY A 161 12.48 18.50 -5.03
N GLN A 162 11.33 18.99 -5.52
CA GLN A 162 10.01 18.54 -5.03
C GLN A 162 9.74 17.05 -5.28
N PHE A 163 10.38 16.45 -6.28
CA PHE A 163 10.20 15.03 -6.62
C PHE A 163 11.19 14.11 -5.89
N ASN A 164 12.27 14.67 -5.33
CA ASN A 164 13.35 13.93 -4.67
C ASN A 164 13.70 14.55 -3.31
N VAL A 165 12.67 14.86 -2.53
CA VAL A 165 12.77 15.58 -1.25
C VAL A 165 13.78 14.94 -0.29
N LYS A 166 13.89 13.60 -0.28
CA LYS A 166 14.80 12.85 0.61
C LYS A 166 16.28 13.06 0.32
N GLU A 167 16.65 13.36 -0.92
CA GLU A 167 18.05 13.54 -1.33
C GLU A 167 18.50 15.02 -1.22
N LEU A 168 17.56 15.95 -1.00
CA LEU A 168 17.84 17.38 -0.91
C LEU A 168 18.92 17.73 0.14
N PRO A 169 18.85 17.24 1.39
CA PRO A 169 19.86 17.61 2.40
C PRO A 169 21.27 17.20 1.98
N ARG A 170 21.42 15.99 1.42
CA ARG A 170 22.70 15.47 0.94
C ARG A 170 23.24 16.27 -0.24
N PHE A 171 22.38 16.56 -1.22
CA PHE A 171 22.75 17.32 -2.41
C PHE A 171 23.23 18.73 -2.07
N PHE A 172 22.47 19.47 -1.24
CA PHE A 172 22.84 20.82 -0.82
C PHE A 172 24.08 20.85 0.09
N THR A 173 24.32 19.78 0.87
CA THR A 173 25.55 19.64 1.67
C THR A 173 26.77 19.56 0.76
N LYS A 174 26.70 18.78 -0.32
CA LYS A 174 27.79 18.70 -1.31
C LYS A 174 28.02 20.02 -2.04
N LEU A 175 26.97 20.77 -2.41
CA LEU A 175 27.13 22.09 -3.02
C LEU A 175 27.84 23.07 -2.09
N LYS A 176 27.55 23.01 -0.79
CA LYS A 176 28.21 23.81 0.24
C LYS A 176 29.67 23.42 0.42
N GLU A 177 29.97 22.12 0.55
CA GLU A 177 31.33 21.60 0.72
C GLU A 177 32.25 21.95 -0.45
N ASN A 178 31.70 22.02 -1.67
CA ASN A 178 32.43 22.42 -2.87
C ASN A 178 32.46 23.94 -3.12
N GLY A 179 31.89 24.74 -2.22
CA GLY A 179 31.88 26.20 -2.34
C GLY A 179 30.94 26.76 -3.41
N ASN A 180 30.06 25.94 -3.99
CA ASN A 180 29.11 26.37 -5.01
C ASN A 180 27.95 27.21 -4.45
N ILE A 181 27.68 27.11 -3.15
CA ILE A 181 26.73 27.96 -2.41
C ILE A 181 27.36 28.42 -1.09
N THR A 182 26.92 29.57 -0.59
CA THR A 182 27.40 30.10 0.71
C THR A 182 26.74 29.39 1.89
N ASP A 183 27.33 29.53 3.09
CA ASP A 183 26.71 29.09 4.34
C ASP A 183 25.31 29.67 4.52
N GLU A 184 25.13 30.96 4.20
CA GLU A 184 23.86 31.67 4.30
C GLU A 184 22.80 31.09 3.36
N GLN A 185 23.17 30.79 2.11
CA GLN A 185 22.27 30.17 1.15
C GLN A 185 21.89 28.74 1.54
N PHE A 186 22.83 27.98 2.08
CA PHE A 186 22.55 26.65 2.62
C PHE A 186 21.59 26.73 3.81
N ASP A 187 21.79 27.66 4.74
CA ASP A 187 20.93 27.83 5.91
C ASP A 187 19.53 28.29 5.53
N GLU A 188 19.41 29.20 4.55
CA GLU A 188 18.13 29.61 3.98
C GLU A 188 17.39 28.44 3.33
N ALA A 189 18.07 27.67 2.47
CA ALA A 189 17.51 26.48 1.84
C ALA A 189 17.10 25.42 2.87
N SER A 190 17.96 25.18 3.87
CA SER A 190 17.74 24.22 4.95
C SER A 190 16.51 24.55 5.78
N LYS A 191 16.30 25.84 6.10
CA LYS A 191 15.10 26.33 6.77
C LYS A 191 13.87 26.27 5.87
N LYS A 192 13.97 26.79 4.65
CA LYS A 192 12.85 26.89 3.71
C LYS A 192 12.30 25.53 3.29
N TYR A 193 13.18 24.57 3.04
CA TYR A 193 12.85 23.22 2.59
C TYR A 193 12.93 22.19 3.72
N LYS A 194 13.15 22.64 4.96
CA LYS A 194 13.05 21.83 6.19
C LYS A 194 13.96 20.60 6.21
N PHE A 195 15.26 20.77 5.88
CA PHE A 195 16.21 19.66 5.82
C PHE A 195 16.26 18.85 7.12
N SER A 196 16.18 19.49 8.28
CA SER A 196 16.16 18.78 9.56
C SER A 196 14.94 17.85 9.74
N GLU A 197 13.78 18.18 9.15
CA GLU A 197 12.60 17.30 9.14
C GLU A 197 12.82 16.15 8.15
N ILE A 198 13.37 16.44 6.97
CA ILE A 198 13.68 15.45 5.93
C ILE A 198 14.72 14.44 6.43
N GLU A 199 15.80 14.89 7.06
CA GLU A 199 16.84 14.02 7.61
C GLU A 199 16.33 13.20 8.80
N LYS A 200 15.45 13.76 9.64
CA LYS A 200 14.76 13.00 10.69
C LYS A 200 13.87 11.92 10.07
N GLN A 201 13.17 12.22 8.97
CA GLN A 201 12.36 11.25 8.22
C GLN A 201 13.20 10.19 7.50
N ALA A 202 14.37 10.55 6.97
CA ALA A 202 15.30 9.63 6.31
C ALA A 202 16.01 8.72 7.33
N LYS A 203 16.45 9.27 8.47
CA LYS A 203 17.00 8.50 9.59
C LYS A 203 15.92 7.65 10.27
N SER A 204 14.68 8.11 10.38
CA SER A 204 13.56 7.26 10.82
C SER A 204 13.20 6.19 9.78
N SER A 205 13.46 6.41 8.49
CA SER A 205 13.28 5.37 7.45
C SER A 205 14.38 4.30 7.49
N GLN A 206 15.52 4.55 8.15
CA GLN A 206 16.59 3.57 8.36
C GLN A 206 16.70 3.08 9.83
N SER A 207 16.00 3.68 10.80
CA SER A 207 16.06 3.25 12.20
C SER A 207 14.74 3.26 12.99
N ASN A 208 13.57 3.50 12.39
CA ASN A 208 12.29 3.46 13.11
C ASN A 208 11.34 2.40 12.54
N THR A 209 11.58 1.15 12.94
CA THR A 209 10.54 0.37 13.62
C THR A 209 10.09 1.15 14.87
N SER A 210 9.15 2.08 14.70
CA SER A 210 8.46 2.74 15.82
C SER A 210 7.00 2.96 15.44
N GLU A 211 6.19 1.96 15.78
CA GLU A 211 4.84 2.08 16.35
C GLU A 211 3.79 2.93 15.61
N THR A 212 3.73 2.88 14.29
CA THR A 212 2.40 2.89 13.66
C THR A 212 1.97 1.44 13.55
N LYS A 213 1.16 0.97 14.53
CA LYS A 213 0.56 -0.37 14.46
C LYS A 213 -0.11 -0.53 13.09
N ASP A 214 0.24 -1.60 12.37
CA ASP A 214 -0.43 -1.99 11.13
C ASP A 214 -1.96 -1.97 11.38
N TYR A 215 -2.67 -1.13 10.63
CA TYR A 215 -4.11 -0.94 10.79
C TYR A 215 -4.87 -2.24 10.59
N MET A 216 -4.41 -3.08 9.66
CA MET A 216 -4.97 -4.40 9.39
C MET A 216 -4.68 -5.33 10.55
N LEU A 217 -3.45 -5.35 11.08
CA LEU A 217 -3.10 -6.17 12.25
C LEU A 217 -3.96 -5.78 13.46
N THR A 218 -4.06 -4.48 13.76
CA THR A 218 -4.90 -3.98 14.86
C THR A 218 -6.37 -4.39 14.68
N PHE A 219 -6.88 -4.31 13.45
CA PHE A 219 -8.24 -4.74 13.13
C PHE A 219 -8.41 -6.25 13.33
N LEU A 220 -7.44 -7.04 12.85
CA LEU A 220 -7.44 -8.49 12.97
C LEU A 220 -7.42 -8.94 14.44
N GLU A 221 -6.57 -8.34 15.28
CA GLU A 221 -6.52 -8.62 16.72
C GLU A 221 -7.90 -8.42 17.38
N GLU A 222 -8.55 -7.28 17.10
CA GLU A 222 -9.86 -6.95 17.65
C GLU A 222 -10.94 -7.91 17.12
N ALA A 223 -10.91 -8.22 15.82
CA ALA A 223 -11.84 -9.15 15.20
C ALA A 223 -11.68 -10.56 15.77
N LEU A 224 -10.46 -11.08 15.91
CA LEU A 224 -10.17 -12.36 16.52
C LEU A 224 -10.74 -12.45 17.94
N LYS A 225 -10.63 -11.37 18.70
CA LYS A 225 -11.12 -11.33 20.08
C LYS A 225 -12.64 -11.33 20.18
N ASN A 226 -13.31 -10.45 19.42
CA ASN A 226 -14.70 -10.11 19.69
C ASN A 226 -15.69 -10.52 18.58
N ASN A 227 -15.22 -10.71 17.35
CA ASN A 227 -16.10 -10.80 16.18
C ASN A 227 -15.91 -12.08 15.36
N MET A 228 -14.80 -12.80 15.52
CA MET A 228 -14.57 -14.06 14.82
C MET A 228 -15.05 -15.23 15.66
N ASN A 229 -15.95 -16.03 15.09
CA ASN A 229 -16.39 -17.30 15.69
C ASN A 229 -15.22 -18.31 15.79
N SER A 230 -15.39 -19.32 16.64
CA SER A 230 -14.58 -20.54 16.62
C SER A 230 -14.62 -21.16 15.20
N GLY A 231 -13.46 -21.41 14.60
CA GLY A 231 -13.33 -21.87 13.21
C GLY A 231 -13.48 -20.78 12.13
N ALA A 232 -13.61 -19.50 12.53
CA ALA A 232 -13.74 -18.41 11.57
C ALA A 232 -12.42 -18.14 10.83
N ARG A 233 -12.54 -17.68 9.58
CA ARG A 233 -11.39 -17.43 8.69
C ARG A 233 -11.28 -15.97 8.30
N PHE A 234 -10.05 -15.50 8.16
CA PHE A 234 -9.72 -14.14 7.76
C PHE A 234 -8.72 -14.15 6.60
N SER A 235 -8.91 -13.22 5.66
CA SER A 235 -7.93 -12.86 4.63
C SER A 235 -7.98 -11.35 4.41
N ALA A 236 -6.89 -10.80 3.89
CA ALA A 236 -6.82 -9.40 3.50
C ALA A 236 -6.31 -9.27 2.06
N PHE A 237 -6.65 -8.16 1.40
CA PHE A 237 -5.97 -7.76 0.18
C PHE A 237 -4.58 -7.25 0.53
N LEU A 238 -3.55 -8.07 0.29
CA LEU A 238 -2.15 -7.69 0.54
C LEU A 238 -1.59 -6.89 -0.63
N ASN A 239 -1.02 -5.74 -0.32
CA ASN A 239 -0.49 -4.76 -1.26
C ASN A 239 0.99 -4.97 -1.64
N ASN A 240 1.67 -5.87 -0.94
CA ASN A 240 3.02 -6.31 -1.22
C ASN A 240 3.05 -7.84 -1.20
N GLN A 241 3.92 -8.45 -2.00
CA GLN A 241 4.15 -9.91 -1.94
C GLN A 241 5.14 -10.28 -0.84
N ILE A 242 5.30 -9.40 0.14
CA ILE A 242 6.18 -9.64 1.27
C ILE A 242 5.41 -10.52 2.22
N THR A 243 6.01 -11.66 2.53
CA THR A 243 5.47 -12.62 3.46
C THR A 243 5.29 -11.98 4.84
N LYS A 244 4.17 -12.26 5.52
CA LYS A 244 4.01 -11.86 6.93
C LYS A 244 4.84 -12.71 7.89
N TYR A 245 5.52 -13.77 7.42
CA TYR A 245 6.55 -14.43 8.21
C TYR A 245 7.74 -13.50 8.51
N GLU A 246 7.98 -12.48 7.67
CA GLU A 246 9.04 -11.48 7.86
C GLU A 246 8.56 -10.24 8.65
N ASP A 247 7.25 -10.13 8.93
CA ASP A 247 6.67 -9.05 9.73
C ASP A 247 6.71 -9.45 11.22
N SER A 248 7.64 -8.88 11.99
CA SER A 248 7.85 -9.27 13.38
C SER A 248 6.61 -9.07 14.26
N GLN A 249 5.83 -8.01 14.04
CA GLN A 249 4.62 -7.76 14.82
C GLN A 249 3.54 -8.80 14.50
N PHE A 250 3.36 -9.09 13.21
CA PHE A 250 2.41 -10.11 12.77
C PHE A 250 2.84 -11.51 13.24
N HIS A 251 4.13 -11.81 13.17
CA HIS A 251 4.71 -13.06 13.63
C HIS A 251 4.41 -13.31 15.13
N ASP A 252 4.72 -12.31 15.96
CA ASP A 252 4.56 -12.42 17.41
C ASP A 252 3.09 -12.45 17.85
N GLN A 253 2.20 -11.74 17.16
CA GLN A 253 0.79 -11.64 17.57
C GLN A 253 -0.10 -12.71 16.96
N ILE A 254 0.20 -13.16 15.74
CA ILE A 254 -0.67 -14.05 14.95
C ILE A 254 -0.02 -15.41 14.73
N ILE A 255 1.22 -15.45 14.21
CA ILE A 255 1.84 -16.70 13.76
C ILE A 255 2.22 -17.61 14.92
N THR A 256 2.74 -17.04 16.01
CA THR A 256 3.12 -17.82 17.21
C THR A 256 1.96 -18.11 18.16
N ASN A 257 0.75 -17.61 17.87
CA ASN A 257 -0.40 -17.79 18.74
C ASN A 257 -0.96 -19.21 18.59
N PRO A 258 -0.98 -20.04 19.66
CA PRO A 258 -1.39 -21.45 19.58
C PRO A 258 -2.88 -21.65 19.28
N HIS A 259 -3.69 -20.59 19.41
CA HIS A 259 -5.11 -20.60 19.09
C HIS A 259 -5.41 -20.08 17.68
N ILE A 260 -4.38 -19.85 16.87
CA ILE A 260 -4.51 -19.35 15.51
C ILE A 260 -3.75 -20.27 14.57
N SER A 261 -4.41 -20.73 13.52
CA SER A 261 -3.75 -21.36 12.39
C SER A 261 -3.48 -20.31 11.33
N TYR A 262 -2.22 -20.19 10.91
CA TYR A 262 -1.78 -19.25 9.90
C TYR A 262 -1.14 -19.97 8.71
N LYS A 263 -1.45 -19.51 7.48
CA LYS A 263 -0.81 -19.99 6.26
C LYS A 263 -0.73 -18.91 5.19
N GLU A 264 0.30 -19.00 4.36
CA GLU A 264 0.41 -18.27 3.10
C GLU A 264 0.45 -19.22 1.92
N ILE A 265 -0.15 -18.80 0.80
CA ILE A 265 -0.24 -19.58 -0.43
C ILE A 265 0.04 -18.67 -1.60
N LEU A 266 1.02 -19.00 -2.43
CA LEU A 266 1.20 -18.37 -3.73
C LEU A 266 0.20 -18.94 -4.73
N VAL A 267 -0.54 -18.06 -5.37
CA VAL A 267 -1.54 -18.42 -6.40
C VAL A 267 -1.20 -17.73 -7.73
N PRO A 268 -1.35 -18.43 -8.86
CA PRO A 268 -1.12 -17.82 -10.16
C PRO A 268 -2.24 -16.83 -10.51
N ILE A 269 -1.86 -15.58 -10.79
CA ILE A 269 -2.73 -14.48 -11.23
C ILE A 269 -2.43 -14.20 -12.70
N LYS A 270 -3.41 -14.49 -13.56
CA LYS A 270 -3.30 -14.30 -15.01
C LYS A 270 -3.88 -12.94 -15.41
N THR A 271 -3.08 -12.13 -16.07
CA THR A 271 -3.51 -10.88 -16.73
C THR A 271 -3.28 -10.99 -18.23
N SER A 272 -3.73 -9.99 -19.00
CA SER A 272 -3.59 -9.97 -20.46
C SER A 272 -2.13 -10.00 -20.94
N ASP A 273 -1.19 -9.57 -20.11
CA ASP A 273 0.22 -9.47 -20.49
C ASP A 273 1.08 -10.67 -20.07
N LYS A 274 0.90 -11.17 -18.84
CA LYS A 274 1.64 -12.32 -18.31
C LYS A 274 0.92 -12.93 -17.11
N THR A 275 1.41 -14.09 -16.67
CA THR A 275 1.02 -14.66 -15.39
C THR A 275 2.02 -14.22 -14.34
N ARG A 276 1.53 -13.78 -13.19
CA ARG A 276 2.31 -13.42 -12.00
C ARG A 276 1.81 -14.27 -10.85
N GLU A 277 2.56 -14.34 -9.75
CA GLU A 277 2.03 -14.93 -8.52
C GLU A 277 1.30 -13.84 -7.72
N GLY A 278 0.45 -14.25 -6.79
CA GLY A 278 -0.19 -13.42 -5.77
C GLY A 278 -0.12 -14.16 -4.45
N LEU A 279 0.16 -13.45 -3.35
CA LEU A 279 0.33 -14.07 -2.04
C LEU A 279 -0.98 -14.00 -1.25
N VAL A 280 -1.59 -15.14 -0.97
CA VAL A 280 -2.81 -15.24 -0.18
C VAL A 280 -2.45 -15.60 1.25
N MET A 281 -2.79 -14.75 2.21
CA MET A 281 -2.75 -15.09 3.63
C MET A 281 -4.10 -15.61 4.11
N ILE A 282 -4.10 -16.67 4.93
CA ILE A 282 -5.30 -17.15 5.62
C ILE A 282 -4.98 -17.29 7.11
N VAL A 283 -5.80 -16.67 7.92
CA VAL A 283 -5.80 -16.78 9.39
C VAL A 283 -7.08 -17.51 9.79
N GLU A 284 -6.97 -18.55 10.60
CA GLU A 284 -8.12 -19.32 11.10
C GLU A 284 -8.09 -19.36 12.62
N LYS A 285 -9.20 -18.93 13.24
CA LYS A 285 -9.34 -18.97 14.70
C LYS A 285 -9.64 -20.40 15.13
N SER A 286 -8.77 -20.96 15.96
CA SER A 286 -8.93 -22.32 16.48
C SER A 286 -10.17 -22.42 17.37
N SER A 287 -10.61 -23.66 17.56
CA SER A 287 -11.88 -23.94 18.22
C SER A 287 -11.96 -23.54 19.68
#